data_AF-A0A7S3X126-F1
#
_entry.id   AF-A0A7S3X126-F1
#
_cell.length_a   1.000
_cell.length_b   1.000
_cell.length_c   1.000
_cell.angle_alpha   90.00
_cell.angle_beta   90.00
_cell.angle_gamma   90.00
#
_symmetry.space_group_name_H-M   'P 1'
#
loop_
_entity.id
_entity.type
_entity.pdbx_description
1 polymer ?
#
loop_
_entity_poly.entity_id
_entity_poly.type
_entity_poly.pdbx_seq_one_letter_code
_entity_poly.pdbx_strand_id
1 'polypeptide(L)'
;PPPSPPPSPPSQRRTLQQVNPITARLRDILRNYSSAQLLNEMLQNADDAGSSEFKVLLSARTFGTASLLSPALADMQGAALYQFDDAQFRPDDYESIQRVGDGTKLGDPTKTGQFGLGFNSVYHVTDTPMFVSGRDFVVFDPHEAHLPDGLPGLCE
;
A
#
# COMPACT_ATOMS: atom_id res chain seq x y z
N PRO A 1 -62.31 -26.89 -19.27
CA PRO A 1 -61.36 -26.07 -18.50
C PRO A 1 -60.27 -25.50 -19.42
N PRO A 2 -59.91 -24.20 -19.32
CA PRO A 2 -58.82 -23.66 -20.12
C PRO A 2 -57.47 -24.25 -19.66
N PRO A 3 -56.47 -24.35 -20.55
CA PRO A 3 -55.16 -24.87 -20.22
C PRO A 3 -54.41 -23.93 -19.26
N SER A 4 -53.67 -24.51 -18.33
CA SER A 4 -52.86 -23.79 -17.34
C SER A 4 -51.77 -22.95 -18.02
N PRO A 5 -51.48 -21.73 -17.52
CA PRO A 5 -50.41 -20.91 -18.08
C PRO A 5 -49.03 -21.56 -17.84
N PRO A 6 -48.06 -21.33 -18.74
CA PRO A 6 -46.71 -21.87 -18.61
C PRO A 6 -45.99 -21.27 -17.39
N PRO A 7 -45.05 -22.02 -16.77
CA PRO A 7 -44.30 -21.54 -15.62
C PRO A 7 -43.38 -20.37 -16.00
N SER A 8 -43.35 -19.35 -15.15
CA SER A 8 -42.50 -18.18 -15.31
C SER A 8 -41.02 -18.56 -15.32
N PRO A 9 -40.17 -17.91 -16.14
CA PRO A 9 -38.75 -18.21 -16.18
C PRO A 9 -38.08 -17.90 -14.83
N PRO A 10 -37.03 -18.66 -14.45
CA PRO A 10 -36.34 -18.44 -13.19
C PRO A 10 -35.73 -17.04 -13.16
N SER A 11 -35.97 -16.32 -12.06
CA SER A 11 -35.40 -15.00 -11.83
C SER A 11 -33.87 -15.08 -11.87
N GLN A 12 -33.25 -14.39 -12.84
CA GLN A 12 -31.80 -14.23 -12.89
C GLN A 12 -31.36 -13.54 -11.60
N ARG A 13 -30.76 -14.30 -10.68
CA ARG A 13 -30.17 -13.75 -9.46
C ARG A 13 -29.02 -12.84 -9.88
N ARG A 14 -29.20 -11.52 -9.73
CA ARG A 14 -28.08 -10.57 -9.84
C ARG A 14 -27.17 -10.78 -8.64
N THR A 15 -25.96 -11.24 -8.89
CA THR A 15 -24.88 -11.21 -7.90
C THR A 15 -24.46 -9.75 -7.71
N LEU A 16 -24.50 -9.25 -6.49
CA LEU A 16 -23.96 -7.94 -6.13
C LEU A 16 -22.63 -8.18 -5.42
N GLN A 17 -21.56 -7.55 -5.90
CA GLN A 17 -20.29 -7.47 -5.18
C GLN A 17 -20.22 -6.12 -4.48
N GLN A 18 -19.95 -6.16 -3.18
CA GLN A 18 -19.70 -4.96 -2.39
C GLN A 18 -18.24 -4.57 -2.59
N VAL A 19 -18.00 -3.41 -3.20
CA VAL A 19 -16.66 -2.86 -3.41
C VAL A 19 -16.37 -1.90 -2.27
N ASN A 20 -15.30 -2.16 -1.51
CA ASN A 20 -14.80 -1.21 -0.52
C ASN A 20 -13.51 -0.57 -1.06
N PRO A 21 -13.47 0.76 -1.27
CA PRO A 21 -12.28 1.43 -1.80
C PRO A 21 -11.06 1.20 -0.89
N ILE A 22 -9.87 1.06 -1.48
CA ILE A 22 -8.62 0.91 -0.74
C ILE A 22 -8.38 2.08 0.21
N THR A 23 -8.73 3.30 -0.20
CA THR A 23 -8.67 4.52 0.62
C THR A 23 -9.57 4.47 1.84
N ALA A 24 -10.74 3.82 1.74
CA ALA A 24 -11.62 3.61 2.89
C ALA A 24 -10.98 2.64 3.91
N ARG A 25 -10.33 1.59 3.41
CA ARG A 25 -9.59 0.62 4.26
C ARG A 25 -8.38 1.26 4.93
N LEU A 26 -7.59 2.03 4.19
CA LEU A 26 -6.45 2.80 4.73
C LEU A 26 -6.92 3.78 5.82
N ARG A 27 -8.00 4.53 5.57
CA ARG A 27 -8.59 5.42 6.58
C ARG A 27 -8.94 4.69 7.87
N ASP A 28 -9.53 3.50 7.78
CA ASP A 28 -9.91 2.72 8.96
C ASP A 28 -8.66 2.17 9.69
N ILE A 29 -7.60 1.80 8.96
CA ILE A 29 -6.31 1.43 9.55
C ILE A 29 -5.69 2.63 10.28
N LEU A 30 -5.59 3.79 9.64
CA LEU A 30 -4.99 5.00 10.23
C LEU A 30 -5.74 5.52 11.46
N ARG A 31 -7.04 5.25 11.59
CA ARG A 31 -7.81 5.54 12.82
C ARG A 31 -7.44 4.65 13.99
N ASN A 32 -7.01 3.43 13.72
CA ASN A 32 -6.70 2.42 14.73
C ASN A 32 -5.19 2.34 15.05
N TYR A 33 -4.33 2.91 14.20
CA TYR A 33 -2.89 2.94 14.36
C TYR A 33 -2.39 4.36 14.61
N SER A 34 -1.62 4.55 15.68
CA SER A 34 -1.04 5.86 15.99
C SER A 34 0.13 6.17 15.06
N SER A 35 0.26 7.43 14.64
CA SER A 35 1.45 7.89 13.90
C SER A 35 2.75 7.73 14.70
N ALA A 36 2.67 7.68 16.03
CA ALA A 36 3.81 7.40 16.91
C ALA A 36 4.39 5.98 16.72
N GLN A 37 3.65 5.07 16.08
CA GLN A 37 4.11 3.70 15.81
C GLN A 37 4.92 3.61 14.51
N LEU A 38 4.87 4.61 13.62
CA LEU A 38 5.50 4.58 12.30
C LEU A 38 6.96 4.09 12.33
N LEU A 39 7.80 4.70 13.17
CA LEU A 39 9.22 4.34 13.24
C LEU A 39 9.45 2.94 13.82
N ASN A 40 8.59 2.51 14.76
CA ASN A 40 8.69 1.18 15.35
C ASN A 40 8.28 0.10 14.34
N GLU A 41 7.24 0.34 13.55
CA GLU A 41 6.80 -0.57 12.48
C GLU A 41 7.86 -0.67 11.37
N MET A 42 8.48 0.45 10.98
CA MET A 42 9.58 0.43 10.02
C MET A 42 10.81 -0.32 10.54
N LEU A 43 11.17 -0.10 11.80
CA LEU A 43 12.28 -0.83 12.44
C LEU A 43 11.99 -2.33 12.52
N GLN A 44 10.76 -2.71 12.87
CA GLN A 44 10.35 -4.11 12.91
C GLN A 44 10.38 -4.75 11.52
N ASN A 45 9.97 -4.04 10.46
CA ASN A 45 10.09 -4.55 9.09
C ASN A 45 11.55 -4.82 8.71
N ALA A 46 12.47 -3.93 9.10
CA ALA A 46 13.90 -4.11 8.86
C ALA A 46 14.45 -5.33 9.64
N ASP A 47 14.06 -5.50 10.90
CA ASP A 47 14.44 -6.66 11.73
C ASP A 47 13.91 -7.98 11.15
N ASP A 48 12.63 -8.02 10.78
CA ASP A 48 11.97 -9.18 10.15
C ASP A 48 12.62 -9.55 8.79
N ALA A 49 13.18 -8.56 8.09
CA ALA A 49 13.93 -8.76 6.85
C ALA A 49 15.38 -9.25 7.07
N GLY A 50 15.85 -9.26 8.32
CA GLY A 50 17.21 -9.63 8.70
C GLY A 50 18.24 -8.54 8.43
N SER A 51 17.81 -7.28 8.43
CA SER A 51 18.68 -6.12 8.22
C SER A 51 19.71 -5.97 9.35
N SER A 52 20.91 -5.53 9.01
CA SER A 52 21.97 -5.20 9.97
C SER A 52 22.08 -3.69 10.24
N GLU A 53 21.53 -2.87 9.35
CA GLU A 53 21.47 -1.42 9.48
C GLU A 53 20.04 -0.91 9.39
N PHE A 54 19.74 0.14 10.16
CA PHE A 54 18.50 0.90 10.04
C PHE A 54 18.80 2.38 10.23
N LYS A 55 18.37 3.21 9.26
CA LYS A 55 18.63 4.65 9.26
C LYS A 55 17.35 5.40 8.93
N VAL A 56 17.18 6.55 9.57
CA VAL A 56 16.07 7.47 9.33
C VAL A 56 16.64 8.85 9.07
N LEU A 57 16.14 9.52 8.04
CA LEU A 57 16.55 10.87 7.65
C LEU A 57 15.33 11.72 7.31
N LEU A 58 15.15 12.82 8.05
CA LEU A 58 14.24 13.88 7.64
C LEU A 58 14.99 14.87 6.74
N SER A 59 14.64 14.89 5.46
CA SER A 59 15.23 15.80 4.47
C SER A 59 14.30 16.96 4.22
N ALA A 60 14.78 18.19 4.42
CA ALA A 60 14.06 19.42 4.07
C ALA A 60 14.36 19.91 2.64
N ARG A 61 14.91 19.04 1.78
CA ARG A 61 15.28 19.40 0.40
C ARG A 61 14.05 19.59 -0.47
N THR A 62 14.24 20.26 -1.59
CA THR A 62 13.26 20.36 -2.68
C THR A 62 13.97 20.03 -3.98
N PHE A 63 13.33 19.24 -4.82
CA PHE A 63 13.86 18.76 -6.09
C PHE A 63 13.16 19.44 -7.28
N GLY A 64 13.79 19.35 -8.46
CA GLY A 64 13.22 19.91 -9.68
C GLY A 64 12.02 19.10 -10.18
N THR A 65 11.17 19.74 -11.00
CA THR A 65 9.91 19.16 -11.52
C THR A 65 9.92 18.98 -13.04
N ALA A 66 11.08 19.12 -13.68
CA ALA A 66 11.19 19.14 -15.14
C ALA A 66 11.09 17.76 -15.82
N SER A 67 11.29 16.66 -15.07
CA SER A 67 11.35 15.30 -15.63
C SER A 67 10.70 14.31 -14.65
N LEU A 68 9.39 14.44 -14.50
CA LEU A 68 8.57 13.59 -13.65
C LEU A 68 7.76 12.61 -14.49
N LEU A 69 7.37 11.47 -13.91
CA LEU A 69 6.48 10.49 -14.56
C LEU A 69 5.13 11.12 -14.91
N SER A 70 4.65 12.04 -14.08
CA SER A 70 3.49 12.88 -14.34
C SER A 70 3.73 14.30 -13.79
N PRO A 71 3.01 15.32 -14.30
CA PRO A 71 3.03 16.65 -13.70
C PRO A 71 2.52 16.70 -12.25
N ALA A 72 1.62 15.80 -11.87
CA ALA A 72 1.01 15.77 -10.53
C ALA A 72 2.01 15.38 -9.43
N LEU A 73 3.07 14.63 -9.77
CA LEU A 73 4.16 14.33 -8.83
C LEU A 73 4.99 15.55 -8.43
N ALA A 74 4.77 16.73 -9.04
CA ALA A 74 5.46 17.95 -8.64
C ALA A 74 5.25 18.29 -7.16
N ASP A 75 4.07 17.99 -6.61
CA ASP A 75 3.74 18.22 -5.21
C ASP A 75 4.57 17.33 -4.25
N MET A 76 5.11 16.22 -4.76
CA MET A 76 5.89 15.23 -3.99
C MET A 76 7.40 15.49 -4.02
N GLN A 77 7.86 16.56 -4.69
CA GLN A 77 9.29 16.90 -4.81
C GLN A 77 9.83 17.72 -3.62
N GLY A 78 9.06 17.83 -2.52
CA GLY A 78 9.39 18.60 -1.33
C GLY A 78 10.16 17.84 -0.25
N ALA A 79 9.97 18.27 1.00
CA ALA A 79 10.56 17.63 2.17
C ALA A 79 10.02 16.19 2.33
N ALA A 80 10.89 15.26 2.74
CA ALA A 80 10.55 13.85 2.83
C ALA A 80 11.23 13.16 4.02
N LEU A 81 10.55 12.15 4.56
CA LEU A 81 11.10 11.21 5.51
C LEU A 81 11.64 10.01 4.75
N TYR A 82 12.95 9.79 4.84
CA TYR A 82 13.62 8.63 4.29
C TYR A 82 13.86 7.60 5.38
N GLN A 83 13.60 6.35 5.06
CA GLN A 83 14.05 5.19 5.83
C GLN A 83 14.94 4.33 4.93
N PHE A 84 15.99 3.79 5.52
CA PHE A 84 16.91 2.88 4.87
C PHE A 84 17.19 1.69 5.78
N ASP A 85 17.26 0.52 5.19
CA ASP A 85 17.78 -0.71 5.78
C ASP A 85 18.57 -1.46 4.69
N ASP A 86 19.49 -2.35 5.08
CA ASP A 86 20.36 -3.06 4.13
C ASP A 86 19.79 -4.41 3.68
N ALA A 87 18.53 -4.70 4.00
CA ALA A 87 17.80 -5.82 3.43
C ALA A 87 17.21 -5.47 2.05
N GLN A 88 16.93 -6.50 1.26
CA GLN A 88 16.30 -6.38 -0.05
C GLN A 88 14.99 -7.16 -0.06
N PHE A 89 13.94 -6.56 -0.61
CA PHE A 89 12.65 -7.24 -0.81
C PHE A 89 12.82 -8.48 -1.66
N ARG A 90 12.16 -9.56 -1.23
CA ARG A 90 11.97 -10.80 -1.96
C ARG A 90 10.65 -10.75 -2.74
N PRO A 91 10.45 -11.62 -3.74
CA PRO A 91 9.18 -11.69 -4.49
C PRO A 91 7.93 -11.74 -3.59
N ASP A 92 7.98 -12.52 -2.51
CA ASP A 92 6.86 -12.64 -1.55
C ASP A 92 6.58 -11.34 -0.78
N ASP A 93 7.58 -10.47 -0.61
CA ASP A 93 7.43 -9.20 0.10
C ASP A 93 6.63 -8.21 -0.77
N TYR A 94 6.88 -8.20 -2.08
CA TYR A 94 6.08 -7.41 -3.03
C TYR A 94 4.63 -7.85 -3.09
N GLU A 95 4.34 -9.16 -3.02
CA GLU A 95 2.96 -9.62 -2.93
C GLU A 95 2.31 -9.22 -1.59
N SER A 96 3.08 -9.28 -0.51
CA SER A 96 2.58 -9.01 0.84
C SER A 96 2.30 -7.52 1.05
N ILE A 97 3.16 -6.63 0.56
CA ILE A 97 3.02 -5.18 0.75
C ILE A 97 1.85 -4.59 -0.06
N GLN A 98 1.43 -5.23 -1.15
CA GLN A 98 0.24 -4.84 -1.93
C GLN A 98 -1.09 -5.19 -1.22
N ARG A 99 -1.07 -6.13 -0.26
CA ARG A 99 -2.25 -6.66 0.42
C ARG A 99 -2.70 -5.74 1.57
N VAL A 100 -3.18 -4.55 1.23
CA VAL A 100 -3.65 -3.55 2.21
C VAL A 100 -4.74 -4.14 3.10
N GLY A 101 -4.42 -4.31 4.38
CA GLY A 101 -5.34 -4.78 5.43
C GLY A 101 -5.72 -6.26 5.37
N ASP A 102 -5.21 -7.04 4.42
CA ASP A 102 -5.37 -8.49 4.38
C ASP A 102 -4.26 -9.11 5.24
N GLY A 103 -4.46 -9.10 6.57
CA GLY A 103 -3.54 -9.67 7.58
C GLY A 103 -3.39 -11.19 7.50
N THR A 104 -3.03 -11.70 6.33
CA THR A 104 -3.00 -13.13 5.98
C THR A 104 -1.59 -13.70 6.08
N LYS A 105 -0.98 -13.61 7.27
CA LYS A 105 0.04 -14.57 7.72
C LYS A 105 -0.27 -15.01 9.15
N LEU A 106 -1.36 -15.78 9.31
CA LEU A 106 -1.66 -16.55 10.53
C LEU A 106 -0.74 -17.79 10.70
N GLY A 107 0.29 -17.96 9.86
CA GLY A 107 1.01 -19.23 9.71
C GLY A 107 2.49 -19.25 10.07
N ASP A 108 3.15 -18.11 10.29
CA ASP A 108 4.57 -18.06 10.68
C ASP A 108 4.74 -17.34 12.02
N PRO A 109 4.85 -18.08 13.15
CA PRO A 109 5.01 -17.49 14.48
C PRO A 109 6.37 -16.81 14.71
N THR A 110 7.32 -16.91 13.76
CA THR A 110 8.62 -16.22 13.87
C THR A 110 8.58 -14.82 13.28
N LYS A 111 7.58 -14.51 12.45
CA LYS A 111 7.39 -13.18 11.88
C LYS A 111 6.29 -12.48 12.67
N THR A 112 6.73 -11.61 13.58
CA THR A 112 5.84 -11.03 14.61
C THR A 112 4.96 -9.91 14.04
N GLY A 113 5.22 -9.48 12.79
CA GLY A 113 4.42 -8.49 12.07
C GLY A 113 3.32 -9.11 11.21
N GLN A 114 2.09 -8.59 11.33
CA GLN A 114 1.08 -8.75 10.28
C GLN A 114 1.57 -7.96 9.05
N PHE A 115 2.35 -8.61 8.17
CA PHE A 115 2.84 -7.97 6.94
C PHE A 115 1.67 -7.28 6.23
N GLY A 116 1.82 -5.98 6.03
CA GLY A 116 0.82 -5.14 5.37
C GLY A 116 0.03 -4.22 6.29
N LEU A 117 -0.02 -4.40 7.63
CA LEU A 117 -0.59 -3.37 8.52
C LEU A 117 0.44 -2.33 8.94
N GLY A 118 1.63 -2.77 9.36
CA GLY A 118 2.70 -1.89 9.84
C GLY A 118 3.18 -0.92 8.76
N PHE A 119 3.34 -1.40 7.52
CA PHE A 119 3.68 -0.54 6.39
C PHE A 119 2.63 0.54 6.13
N ASN A 120 1.33 0.26 6.28
CA ASN A 120 0.28 1.26 6.03
C ASN A 120 0.36 2.46 6.98
N SER A 121 1.12 2.39 8.08
CA SER A 121 1.38 3.55 8.94
C SER A 121 2.10 4.69 8.21
N VAL A 122 2.80 4.43 7.09
CA VAL A 122 3.43 5.47 6.26
C VAL A 122 2.41 6.47 5.71
N TYR A 123 1.15 6.07 5.56
CA TYR A 123 0.08 6.96 5.10
C TYR A 123 -0.34 8.02 6.14
N HIS A 124 0.24 7.99 7.35
CA HIS A 124 0.16 9.14 8.27
C HIS A 124 0.99 10.34 7.82
N VAL A 125 2.00 10.13 6.97
CA VAL A 125 2.99 11.15 6.62
C VAL A 125 3.13 11.40 5.12
N THR A 126 2.60 10.52 4.26
CA THR A 126 2.61 10.69 2.81
C THR A 126 1.40 10.02 2.16
N ASP A 127 0.86 10.63 1.11
CA ASP A 127 -0.17 10.01 0.26
C ASP A 127 0.43 9.10 -0.82
N THR A 128 1.73 9.25 -1.11
CA THR A 128 2.44 8.49 -2.15
C THR A 128 3.76 7.91 -1.63
N PRO A 129 3.73 6.81 -0.84
CA PRO A 129 4.97 6.19 -0.39
C PRO A 129 5.72 5.61 -1.59
N MET A 130 7.04 5.84 -1.60
CA MET A 130 7.95 5.41 -2.65
C MET A 130 9.14 4.68 -2.03
N PHE A 131 9.60 3.61 -2.66
CA PHE A 131 10.79 2.89 -2.20
C PHE A 131 11.59 2.29 -3.35
N VAL A 132 12.87 2.04 -3.08
CA VAL A 132 13.78 1.34 -3.98
C VAL A 132 14.27 0.10 -3.26
N SER A 133 14.18 -1.05 -3.91
CA SER A 133 14.74 -2.30 -3.40
C SER A 133 15.43 -3.06 -4.53
N GLY A 134 16.75 -3.15 -4.46
CA GLY A 134 17.57 -3.74 -5.51
C GLY A 134 17.48 -2.97 -6.82
N ARG A 135 16.72 -3.49 -7.79
CA ARG A 135 16.51 -2.86 -9.10
C ARG A 135 15.14 -2.22 -9.24
N ASP A 136 14.23 -2.50 -8.32
CA ASP A 136 12.84 -2.12 -8.44
C ASP A 136 12.63 -0.76 -7.78
N PHE A 137 11.96 0.15 -8.50
CA PHE A 137 11.42 1.38 -7.97
C PHE A 137 9.89 1.28 -7.90
N VAL A 138 9.35 1.44 -6.69
CA VAL A 138 7.92 1.27 -6.43
C VAL A 138 7.31 2.57 -5.93
N VAL A 139 6.13 2.89 -6.46
CA VAL A 139 5.28 4.00 -6.02
C VAL A 139 3.88 3.45 -5.74
N PHE A 140 3.30 3.77 -4.58
CA PHE A 140 1.87 3.56 -4.34
C PHE A 140 1.12 4.89 -4.39
N ASP A 141 -0.05 4.89 -5.01
CA ASP A 141 -0.93 6.05 -5.14
C ASP A 141 -2.39 5.60 -4.97
N PRO A 142 -2.84 5.29 -3.75
CA PRO A 142 -4.18 4.74 -3.50
C PRO A 142 -5.31 5.71 -3.90
N HIS A 143 -4.99 6.98 -4.13
CA HIS A 143 -5.92 8.00 -4.60
C HIS A 143 -5.98 8.11 -6.13
N GLU A 144 -5.09 7.41 -6.87
CA GLU A 144 -5.02 7.43 -8.34
C GLU A 144 -4.89 8.85 -8.91
N ALA A 145 -4.19 9.73 -8.19
CA ALA A 145 -4.15 11.17 -8.44
C ALA A 145 -2.79 11.68 -8.96
N HIS A 146 -1.71 10.94 -8.70
CA HIS A 146 -0.34 11.33 -8.98
C HIS A 146 0.30 10.51 -10.08
N LEU A 147 0.01 9.21 -10.20
CA LEU A 147 0.60 8.39 -11.26
C LEU A 147 -0.08 8.59 -12.62
N PRO A 148 0.63 8.37 -13.74
CA PRO A 148 0.05 8.42 -15.08
C PRO A 148 -1.17 7.49 -15.20
N ASP A 149 -2.12 7.87 -16.06
CA ASP A 149 -3.31 7.08 -16.40
C ASP A 149 -4.19 6.64 -15.21
N GLY A 150 -4.04 7.28 -14.04
CA GLY A 150 -4.78 6.90 -12.83
C GLY A 150 -4.34 5.55 -12.26
N LEU A 151 -3.07 5.18 -12.42
CA LEU A 151 -2.54 3.95 -11.85
C LEU A 151 -2.54 4.01 -10.31
N PRO A 152 -3.03 2.98 -9.60
CA PRO A 152 -3.00 2.93 -8.14
C PRO A 152 -1.60 2.62 -7.58
N GLY A 153 -0.67 2.22 -8.44
CA GLY A 153 0.72 1.94 -8.11
C GLY A 153 1.55 1.64 -9.36
N LEU A 154 2.86 1.79 -9.24
CA LEU A 154 3.87 1.55 -10.27
C LEU A 154 5.03 0.75 -9.68
N CYS A 155 5.58 -0.18 -10.46
CA CYS A 155 6.83 -0.88 -10.17
C CYS A 155 7.63 -0.94 -11.48
N GLU A 156 8.80 -0.29 -11.51
CA GLU A 156 9.75 -0.27 -12.65
C GLU A 156 11.10 -0.89 -12.29
#